data_AF-A0A5W0Y3V8-F1
#
_entry.id   AF-A0A5W0Y3V8-F1
#
_cell.length_a   1.000
_cell.length_b   1.000
_cell.length_c   1.000
_cell.angle_alpha   90.00
_cell.angle_beta   90.00
_cell.angle_gamma   90.00
#
_symmetry.space_group_name_H-M   'P 1'
#
loop_
_entity.id
_entity.type
_entity.pdbx_description
1 polymer ?
#
loop_
_entity_poly.entity_id
_entity_poly.type
_entity_poly.pdbx_seq_one_letter_code
_entity_poly.pdbx_strand_id
1 'polypeptide(L)'
;MNKHYYTQTPNFTSHGTADVDTRTRAFGFNFTLATLNGNQGMGPELEIALNYNNSDTSNAWAIGNGFSYGFTVYDKPNGSLVLSSGESYKVRDNGSQPILLQQKIPSVI
;
A
#
# COMPACT_ATOMS: atom_id res chain seq x y z
N MET A 1 -24.20 -20.65 -39.21
CA MET A 1 -24.89 -20.12 -38.02
C MET A 1 -23.86 -19.33 -37.22
N ASN A 2 -23.87 -18.00 -37.31
CA ASN A 2 -22.83 -17.15 -36.73
C ASN A 2 -23.13 -16.95 -35.24
N LYS A 3 -22.27 -17.44 -34.35
CA LYS A 3 -22.43 -17.23 -32.91
C LYS A 3 -21.88 -15.85 -32.57
N HIS A 4 -22.77 -14.93 -32.19
CA HIS A 4 -22.39 -13.65 -31.64
C HIS A 4 -22.01 -13.85 -30.17
N TYR A 5 -20.72 -13.70 -29.87
CA TYR A 5 -20.23 -13.63 -28.50
C TYR A 5 -20.39 -12.19 -28.02
N TYR A 6 -21.19 -11.98 -26.98
CA TYR A 6 -21.31 -10.70 -26.28
C TYR A 6 -20.93 -10.90 -24.83
N THR A 7 -20.16 -9.96 -24.28
CA THR A 7 -19.75 -9.98 -22.87
C THR A 7 -20.31 -8.74 -22.17
N GLN A 8 -20.98 -8.95 -21.04
CA GLN A 8 -21.49 -7.88 -20.19
C GLN A 8 -20.42 -7.45 -19.17
N THR A 9 -19.20 -7.19 -19.67
CA THR A 9 -18.07 -6.73 -18.85
C THR A 9 -18.06 -5.20 -18.70
N PRO A 10 -19.12 -4.56 -18.18
CA PRO A 10 -18.91 -3.30 -17.47
C PRO A 10 -19.62 -3.27 -16.10
N ASN A 11 -19.73 -4.40 -15.41
CA ASN A 11 -20.09 -4.42 -13.98
C ASN A 11 -18.84 -4.58 -13.10
N PHE A 12 -17.81 -3.75 -13.31
CA PHE A 12 -16.69 -3.69 -12.37
C PHE A 12 -16.99 -2.63 -11.30
N THR A 13 -17.26 -3.09 -10.08
CA THR A 13 -17.42 -2.27 -8.87
C THR A 13 -16.09 -1.83 -8.25
N SER A 14 -14.95 -2.19 -8.84
CA SER A 14 -13.64 -1.61 -8.52
C SER A 14 -12.78 -1.49 -9.77
N HIS A 15 -12.30 -0.28 -10.04
CA HIS A 15 -11.36 -0.02 -11.12
C HIS A 15 -9.96 -0.10 -10.53
N GLY A 16 -9.15 -1.06 -10.99
CA GLY A 16 -7.72 -0.96 -10.77
C GLY A 16 -7.22 0.29 -11.48
N THR A 17 -6.59 1.18 -10.72
CA THR A 17 -5.95 2.38 -11.29
C THR A 17 -4.50 2.05 -11.57
N ALA A 18 -4.06 2.38 -12.77
CA ALA A 18 -2.68 2.23 -13.18
C ALA A 18 -2.25 3.56 -13.80
N ASP A 19 -1.03 4.00 -13.47
CA ASP A 19 -0.47 5.20 -14.06
C ASP A 19 1.04 5.05 -14.25
N VAL A 20 1.58 5.85 -15.17
CA VAL A 20 3.02 5.95 -15.40
C VAL A 20 3.41 7.40 -15.15
N ASP A 21 4.25 7.64 -14.14
CA ASP A 21 4.83 8.97 -13.95
C ASP A 21 5.71 9.30 -15.16
N THR A 22 5.27 10.26 -15.97
CA THR A 22 5.95 10.67 -17.20
C THR A 22 7.39 11.16 -17.00
N ARG A 23 7.73 11.67 -15.80
CA ARG A 23 9.07 12.18 -15.49
C ARG A 23 10.05 11.07 -15.15
N THR A 24 9.58 10.02 -14.48
CA THR A 24 10.42 8.92 -13.99
C THR A 24 10.22 7.61 -14.75
N ARG A 25 9.19 7.54 -15.59
CA ARG A 25 8.64 6.32 -16.20
C ARG A 25 8.30 5.25 -15.16
N ALA A 26 8.00 5.67 -13.93
CA ALA A 26 7.63 4.75 -12.88
C ALA A 26 6.20 4.28 -13.08
N PHE A 27 6.01 2.97 -13.19
CA PHE A 27 4.69 2.37 -13.25
C PHE A 27 4.17 2.14 -11.83
N GLY A 28 2.97 2.65 -11.57
CA GLY A 28 2.21 2.41 -10.36
C GLY A 28 0.90 1.70 -10.69
N PHE A 29 0.47 0.83 -9.77
CA PHE A 29 -0.84 0.19 -9.85
C PHE A 29 -1.47 0.13 -8.46
N ASN A 30 -2.77 0.39 -8.39
CA ASN A 30 -3.56 0.30 -7.17
C ASN A 30 -4.89 -0.41 -7.48
N PHE A 31 -5.30 -1.31 -6.60
CA PHE A 31 -6.57 -2.02 -6.71
C PHE A 31 -7.19 -2.24 -5.33
N THR A 32 -8.32 -1.59 -5.05
CA THR A 32 -9.08 -1.81 -3.81
C THR A 32 -9.74 -3.19 -3.84
N LEU A 33 -9.38 -4.04 -2.88
CA LEU A 33 -9.89 -5.40 -2.72
C LEU A 33 -11.20 -5.41 -1.92
N ALA A 34 -11.23 -4.67 -0.81
CA ALA A 34 -12.39 -4.57 0.07
C ALA A 34 -12.30 -3.35 0.97
N THR A 35 -13.45 -2.86 1.42
CA THR A 35 -13.54 -1.82 2.44
C THR A 35 -14.28 -2.38 3.64
N LEU A 36 -13.61 -2.41 4.79
CA LEU A 36 -14.15 -2.91 6.04
C LEU A 36 -14.75 -1.75 6.84
N ASN A 37 -16.07 -1.76 6.97
CA ASN A 37 -16.80 -0.79 7.78
C ASN A 37 -17.15 -1.41 9.13
N GLY A 38 -16.45 -0.99 10.18
CA GLY A 38 -16.72 -1.43 11.54
C GLY A 38 -18.03 -0.88 12.08
N ASN A 39 -18.67 -1.62 12.99
CA ASN A 39 -19.80 -1.15 13.80
C ASN A 39 -20.94 -0.49 12.98
N GLN A 40 -21.41 -1.14 11.92
CA GLN A 40 -22.46 -0.62 11.03
C GLN A 40 -22.17 0.80 10.47
N GLY A 41 -20.89 1.12 10.24
CA GLY A 41 -20.45 2.43 9.75
C GLY A 41 -20.22 3.49 10.85
N MET A 42 -20.36 3.12 12.13
CA MET A 42 -20.02 3.97 13.27
C MET A 42 -18.61 3.68 13.83
N GLY A 43 -17.87 2.76 13.20
CA GLY A 43 -16.50 2.41 13.57
C GLY A 43 -15.48 2.96 12.57
N PRO A 44 -14.19 2.65 12.75
CA PRO A 44 -13.18 2.97 11.76
C PRO A 44 -13.46 2.23 10.45
N GLU A 45 -13.21 2.91 9.35
CA GLU A 45 -13.18 2.36 8.00
C GLU A 45 -11.74 1.93 7.68
N LEU A 46 -11.58 0.71 7.18
CA LEU A 46 -10.30 0.18 6.74
C LEU A 46 -10.40 -0.28 5.29
N GLU A 47 -9.74 0.45 4.40
CA GLU A 47 -9.55 0.02 3.02
C GLU A 47 -8.41 -1.00 2.93
N ILE A 48 -8.70 -2.12 2.29
CA ILE A 48 -7.71 -3.14 1.92
C ILE A 48 -7.48 -2.98 0.42
N ALA A 49 -6.30 -2.49 0.05
CA ALA A 49 -5.92 -2.27 -1.34
C ALA A 49 -4.61 -2.96 -1.67
N LEU A 50 -4.50 -3.48 -2.89
CA LEU A 50 -3.27 -3.97 -3.47
C LEU A 50 -2.57 -2.81 -4.17
N ASN A 51 -1.37 -2.46 -3.72
CA ASN A 51 -0.55 -1.37 -4.25
C ASN A 51 0.73 -1.93 -4.85
N TYR A 52 1.14 -1.41 -6.01
CA TYR A 52 2.38 -1.76 -6.69
C TYR A 52 3.27 -0.54 -6.83
N ASN A 53 4.55 -0.70 -6.48
CA ASN A 53 5.60 0.28 -6.73
C ASN A 53 6.76 -0.40 -7.46
N ASN A 54 7.09 0.10 -8.66
CA ASN A 54 8.17 -0.44 -9.47
C ASN A 54 9.57 -0.30 -8.86
N SER A 55 9.75 0.63 -7.92
CA SER A 55 11.03 0.90 -7.26
C SER A 55 11.26 -0.02 -6.07
N ASP A 56 10.21 -0.72 -5.61
CA ASP A 56 10.30 -1.70 -4.55
C ASP A 56 10.53 -3.10 -5.14
N THR A 57 11.70 -3.67 -4.88
CA THR A 57 12.07 -5.03 -5.32
C THR A 57 11.83 -6.07 -4.22
N SER A 58 11.30 -5.66 -3.07
CA SER A 58 11.03 -6.56 -1.94
C SER A 58 9.73 -7.35 -2.17
N ASN A 59 9.66 -8.52 -1.55
CA ASN A 59 8.46 -9.37 -1.51
C ASN A 59 7.95 -9.51 -0.07
N ALA A 60 7.86 -8.40 0.66
CA ALA A 60 7.58 -8.43 2.10
C ALA A 60 6.21 -9.06 2.44
N TRP A 61 5.25 -8.99 1.52
CA TRP A 61 3.90 -9.53 1.68
C TRP A 61 3.68 -10.89 0.99
N ALA A 62 4.71 -11.47 0.36
CA ALA A 62 4.66 -12.75 -0.35
C ALA A 62 3.62 -12.82 -1.50
N ILE A 63 3.26 -11.68 -2.09
CA ILE A 63 2.28 -11.55 -3.17
C ILE A 63 2.90 -11.07 -4.50
N GLY A 64 4.23 -11.03 -4.56
CA GLY A 64 4.99 -10.55 -5.71
C GLY A 64 5.90 -9.38 -5.33
N ASN A 65 6.99 -9.22 -6.07
CA ASN A 65 7.93 -8.13 -5.83
C ASN A 65 7.26 -6.77 -6.08
N GLY A 66 7.40 -5.84 -5.15
CA GLY A 66 6.86 -4.48 -5.24
C GLY A 66 5.38 -4.35 -4.96
N PHE A 67 4.69 -5.45 -4.60
CA PHE A 67 3.29 -5.44 -4.20
C PHE A 67 3.13 -5.34 -2.68
N SER A 68 2.20 -4.52 -2.22
CA SER A 68 1.93 -4.25 -0.81
C SER A 68 0.44 -4.02 -0.53
N TYR A 69 0.02 -4.16 0.73
CA TYR A 69 -1.35 -3.84 1.16
C TYR A 69 -1.55 -2.39 1.64
N GLY A 70 -0.51 -1.55 1.59
CA GLY A 70 -0.59 -0.16 2.06
C GLY A 70 -0.82 0.00 3.57
N PHE A 71 -0.53 -1.04 4.37
CA PHE A 71 -0.65 -0.96 5.83
C PHE A 71 0.61 -0.41 6.49
N THR A 72 0.43 0.16 7.68
CA THR A 72 1.56 0.42 8.58
C THR A 72 2.06 -0.91 9.15
N VAL A 73 3.30 -1.28 8.84
CA VAL A 73 3.92 -2.54 9.24
C VAL A 73 5.23 -2.27 9.97
N TYR A 74 5.41 -2.94 11.10
CA TYR A 74 6.65 -2.92 11.86
C TYR A 74 7.35 -4.27 11.82
N ASP A 75 8.54 -4.30 11.21
CA ASP A 75 9.46 -5.43 11.21
C ASP A 75 10.43 -5.30 12.39
N LYS A 76 10.12 -6.03 13.46
CA LYS A 76 10.90 -6.02 14.71
C LYS A 76 12.33 -6.56 14.53
N PRO A 77 12.56 -7.72 13.88
CA PRO A 77 13.93 -8.21 13.60
C PRO A 77 14.85 -7.17 12.94
N ASN A 78 14.33 -6.43 11.95
CA ASN A 78 15.13 -5.46 11.19
C ASN A 78 15.01 -4.01 11.68
N GLY A 79 14.21 -3.79 12.74
CA GLY A 79 13.91 -2.46 13.28
C GLY A 79 13.38 -1.51 12.21
N SER A 80 12.48 -1.98 11.34
CA SER A 80 11.99 -1.21 10.19
C SER A 80 10.50 -0.96 10.32
N LEU A 81 10.09 0.30 10.35
CA LEU A 81 8.69 0.72 10.34
C LEU A 81 8.37 1.31 8.98
N VAL A 82 7.39 0.73 8.29
CA VAL A 82 6.81 1.30 7.06
C VAL A 82 5.42 1.79 7.42
N LEU A 83 5.11 3.05 7.17
CA LEU A 83 3.78 3.62 7.38
C LEU A 83 2.91 3.41 6.14
N SER A 84 1.59 3.49 6.31
CA SER A 84 0.62 3.49 5.21
C SER A 84 0.82 4.65 4.23
N SER A 85 1.49 5.73 4.63
CA SER A 85 1.90 6.83 3.74
C SER A 85 3.02 6.44 2.74
N GLY A 86 3.64 5.28 2.93
CA GLY A 86 4.84 4.86 2.20
C GLY A 86 6.16 5.33 2.83
N GLU A 87 6.10 6.13 3.91
CA GLU A 87 7.29 6.54 4.65
C GLU A 87 7.91 5.34 5.39
N SER A 88 9.24 5.26 5.37
CA SER A 88 9.99 4.22 6.08
C SER A 88 10.94 4.84 7.10
N TYR A 89 10.97 4.23 8.29
CA TYR A 89 11.79 4.68 9.41
C TYR A 89 12.56 3.52 10.01
N LYS A 90 13.78 3.81 10.45
CA LYS A 90 14.51 2.92 11.36
C LYS A 90 14.07 3.14 12.79
N VAL A 91 13.80 2.06 13.50
CA VAL A 91 13.35 2.03 14.88
C VAL A 91 14.38 1.29 15.70
N ARG A 92 14.77 1.86 16.85
CA ARG A 92 15.48 1.16 17.90
C ARG A 92 14.47 0.71 18.94
N ASP A 93 14.22 -0.58 19.00
CA ASP A 93 13.34 -1.21 19.99
C ASP A 93 14.16 -2.08 20.95
N ASN A 94 14.46 -1.52 22.12
CA ASN A 94 15.20 -2.20 23.19
C ASN A 94 14.26 -2.78 24.27
N GLY A 95 12.96 -2.92 24.00
CA GLY A 95 12.00 -3.57 24.91
C GLY A 95 11.32 -2.65 25.94
N SER A 96 11.59 -1.35 25.94
CA SER A 96 10.80 -0.38 26.72
C SER A 96 9.87 0.41 25.82
N GLN A 97 10.43 1.28 24.97
CA GLN A 97 9.70 2.11 24.03
C GLN A 97 10.48 2.16 22.71
N PRO A 98 9.84 1.90 21.57
CA PRO A 98 10.49 2.03 20.27
C PRO A 98 10.81 3.50 20.00
N ILE A 99 12.06 3.79 19.66
CA ILE A 99 12.52 5.15 19.33
C ILE A 99 12.80 5.22 17.83
N LEU A 100 12.18 6.18 17.14
CA LEU A 100 12.50 6.48 15.74
C LEU A 100 13.90 7.08 15.65
N LEU A 101 14.74 6.52 14.79
CA LEU A 101 16.11 6.97 14.57
C LEU A 101 16.20 8.12 13.56
N GLN A 102 15.16 8.34 12.75
CA GLN A 102 15.07 9.44 11.81
C GLN A 102 14.31 10.61 12.43
N GLN A 103 14.91 11.80 12.32
CA GLN A 103 14.30 13.05 12.74
C GLN A 103 14.07 13.93 11.51
N LYS A 104 12.88 14.53 11.40
CA LYS A 104 12.60 15.56 10.41
C LYS A 104 13.53 16.75 10.67
N ILE A 105 14.15 17.31 9.62
CA ILE A 105 14.95 18.53 9.76
C ILE A 105 14.04 19.60 10.36
N PRO A 106 14.39 20.21 11.50
CA PRO A 106 13.60 21.29 12.07
C PRO A 106 13.58 22.44 11.07
N SER A 107 12.39 22.94 10.74
CA SER A 107 12.26 24.13 9.92
C SER A 107 12.89 25.30 10.68
N VAL A 108 13.94 25.88 10.10
CA VAL A 108 14.48 27.15 10.56
C VAL A 108 13.50 28.22 10.07
N ILE A 109 12.92 28.96 11.01
CA ILE A 109 12.02 30.09 10.76
C ILE A 109 12.88 31.29 10.35
#